data_AF-A0A3S3U6F0-F1
#
_entry.id   AF-A0A3S3U6F0-F1
#
_cell.length_a   1.000
_cell.length_b   1.000
_cell.length_c   1.000
_cell.angle_alpha   90.00
_cell.angle_beta   90.00
_cell.angle_gamma   90.00
#
_symmetry.space_group_name_H-M   'P 1'
#
loop_
_entity.id
_entity.type
_entity.pdbx_description
1 polymer ?
#
loop_
_entity_poly.entity_id
_entity_poly.type
_entity_poly.pdbx_seq_one_letter_code
_entity_poly.pdbx_strand_id
1 'polypeptide(L)'
;MADPFRKKLVAIDTLQNIRGVDLPVGLTFVQLLVTGPPGAGKTFYIKKIHGWPNEGYIDLTRKGWWKDKTLIYRPREIHLGLPFEGFPQALTVFDSEWKDAEKPLRLQLERIQLPPEGYDFLQSNWRQRYIFEFLLPKPDVIFKQRQERKSEGYFPVDEIMTLDIVKRQVAVYQEIVLYLHRVKMQVYIREGLEQPPMCIVEEGEPGIPSWATATSGPRPSLTTLDGWKWLILRRDPSNWLSLTDQWQHITKETRISFDGNPFGLKLGNQILRFYPELPLGVRRKYLRRNWLITDPSTYGMHLCRFTRVCPGETVMIGCSNEEYQAAFDFDQSVAARHITLTNIKGDIIITPLTEKSRVEIIQITDTEREARVAQRRYQALRTVRRIYGGEISLLPPDQALALLKDVNTLLEQEPIARRTTRESLADLSSCPTTWPRSLSAISMPR
;
A
#
# COMPACT_ATOMS: atom_id res chain seq x y z
N MET A 1 0.11 18.45 38.45
CA MET A 1 1.33 17.91 37.81
C MET A 1 1.95 19.02 36.98
N ALA A 2 3.27 19.20 37.04
CA ALA A 2 3.95 20.16 36.17
C ALA A 2 3.86 19.69 34.72
N ASP A 3 3.59 20.60 33.78
CA ASP A 3 3.54 20.27 32.35
C ASP A 3 4.92 19.73 31.89
N PRO A 4 5.01 18.46 31.45
CA PRO A 4 6.27 17.83 31.08
C PRO A 4 6.93 18.50 29.87
N PHE A 5 6.18 19.33 29.13
CA PHE A 5 6.63 20.02 27.93
C PHE A 5 7.08 21.46 28.16
N ARG A 6 7.05 21.96 29.40
CA ARG A 6 7.40 23.35 29.72
C ARG A 6 8.81 23.69 29.20
N LYS A 7 8.87 24.51 28.13
CA LYS A 7 10.07 24.94 27.37
C LYS A 7 10.73 23.90 26.45
N LYS A 8 10.10 22.74 26.21
CA LYS A 8 10.62 21.68 25.33
C LYS A 8 9.99 21.67 23.94
N LEU A 9 8.94 22.45 23.69
CA LEU A 9 8.25 22.43 22.40
C LEU A 9 8.76 23.53 21.47
N VAL A 10 9.11 23.14 20.26
CA VAL A 10 9.51 24.04 19.18
C VAL A 10 8.61 23.77 17.98
N ALA A 11 8.03 24.82 17.40
CA ALA A 11 7.19 24.71 16.21
C ALA A 11 8.03 24.26 15.00
N ILE A 12 7.47 23.37 14.19
CA ILE A 12 8.04 23.00 12.89
C ILE A 12 7.67 24.11 11.90
N ASP A 13 8.67 24.69 11.24
CA ASP A 13 8.53 25.81 10.32
C ASP A 13 8.39 25.36 8.85
N THR A 14 9.05 24.27 8.47
CA THR A 14 8.95 23.68 7.13
C THR A 14 7.70 22.82 6.99
N LEU A 15 6.60 23.45 6.57
CA LEU A 15 5.28 22.83 6.44
C LEU A 15 4.81 22.72 4.97
N GLN A 16 4.03 21.68 4.69
CA GLN A 16 3.26 21.46 3.47
C GLN A 16 1.77 21.43 3.82
N ASN A 17 0.95 22.07 3.00
CA ASN A 17 -0.51 22.02 3.21
C ASN A 17 -1.10 20.81 2.49
N ILE A 18 -1.73 19.92 3.25
CA ILE A 18 -2.50 18.79 2.72
C ILE A 18 -3.96 19.01 3.08
N ARG A 19 -4.75 19.45 2.09
CA ARG A 19 -6.21 19.62 2.21
C ARG A 19 -6.62 20.54 3.38
N GLY A 20 -5.89 21.65 3.57
CA GLY A 20 -6.17 22.60 4.63
C GLY A 20 -5.68 22.16 6.02
N VAL A 21 -4.73 21.23 6.10
CA VAL A 21 -3.97 20.92 7.31
C VAL A 21 -2.47 21.02 7.02
N ASP A 22 -1.76 21.77 7.84
CA ASP A 22 -0.32 21.94 7.69
C ASP A 22 0.45 20.79 8.35
N LEU A 23 1.19 20.04 7.55
CA LEU A 23 1.99 18.89 7.94
C LEU A 23 3.47 19.15 7.66
N PRO A 24 4.42 18.48 8.34
CA PRO A 24 5.85 18.63 8.04
C PRO A 24 6.17 18.24 6.59
N VAL A 25 7.05 18.98 5.90
CA VAL A 25 7.38 18.74 4.47
C VAL A 25 8.00 17.36 4.22
N GLY A 26 8.87 16.90 5.11
CA GLY A 26 9.51 15.58 4.96
C GLY A 26 8.65 14.39 5.41
N LEU A 27 7.42 14.64 5.89
CA LEU A 27 6.47 13.60 6.25
C LEU A 27 5.81 13.04 4.98
N THR A 28 5.90 11.72 4.80
CA THR A 28 5.11 11.03 3.79
C THR A 28 3.73 10.66 4.36
N PHE A 29 2.66 10.88 3.60
CA PHE A 29 1.28 10.61 4.04
C PHE A 29 1.06 9.16 4.50
N VAL A 30 1.84 8.22 3.95
CA VAL A 30 1.78 6.79 4.26
C VAL A 30 2.56 6.40 5.54
N GLN A 31 3.29 7.31 6.19
CA GLN A 31 3.98 7.06 7.47
C GLN A 31 3.17 7.51 8.68
N LEU A 32 2.18 8.38 8.49
CA LEU A 32 1.46 9.07 9.56
C LEU A 32 0.50 8.15 10.34
N LEU A 33 0.62 8.20 11.66
CA LEU A 33 -0.31 7.60 12.63
C LEU A 33 -0.79 8.68 13.57
N VAL A 34 -2.11 8.84 13.69
CA VAL A 34 -2.71 9.87 14.55
C VAL A 34 -3.18 9.24 15.84
N THR A 35 -2.70 9.74 16.97
CA THR A 35 -3.09 9.26 18.30
C THR A 35 -3.31 10.43 19.27
N GLY A 36 -3.86 10.15 20.45
CA GLY A 36 -4.24 11.16 21.44
C GLY A 36 -5.41 10.71 22.31
N PRO A 37 -5.72 11.45 23.39
CA PRO A 37 -6.81 11.11 24.29
C PRO A 37 -8.19 11.11 23.60
N PRO A 38 -9.19 10.44 24.19
CA PRO A 38 -10.56 10.47 23.69
C PRO A 38 -11.10 11.90 23.62
N GLY A 39 -11.79 12.23 22.52
CA GLY A 39 -12.31 13.57 22.28
C GLY A 39 -11.31 14.58 21.72
N ALA A 40 -10.04 14.24 21.51
CA ALA A 40 -9.03 15.14 20.94
C ALA A 40 -9.24 15.53 19.45
N GLY A 41 -10.31 15.07 18.81
CA GLY A 41 -10.60 15.37 17.40
C GLY A 41 -9.89 14.48 16.37
N LYS A 42 -9.35 13.32 16.78
CA LYS A 42 -8.64 12.37 15.89
C LYS A 42 -9.46 11.95 14.67
N THR A 43 -10.71 11.55 14.87
CA THR A 43 -11.59 11.11 13.78
C THR A 43 -11.90 12.25 12.81
N PHE A 44 -12.12 13.46 13.33
CA PHE A 44 -12.34 14.66 12.51
C PHE A 44 -11.09 14.97 11.69
N TYR A 45 -9.91 14.89 12.31
CA TYR A 45 -8.64 15.08 11.63
C TYR A 45 -8.43 14.09 10.48
N ILE A 46 -8.57 12.79 10.76
CA ILE A 46 -8.43 11.74 9.75
C ILE A 46 -9.42 11.94 8.60
N LYS A 47 -10.66 12.35 8.87
CA LYS A 47 -11.62 12.71 7.82
C LYS A 47 -11.18 13.93 7.01
N LYS A 48 -10.69 15.01 7.64
CA LYS A 48 -10.23 16.24 6.95
C LYS A 48 -9.13 15.96 5.93
N ILE A 49 -8.20 15.06 6.26
CA ILE A 49 -7.12 14.67 5.35
C ILE A 49 -7.51 13.52 4.38
N HIS A 50 -8.76 13.04 4.41
CA HIS A 50 -9.25 11.79 3.81
C HIS A 50 -8.34 10.57 4.06
N GLY A 51 -7.91 10.39 5.30
CA GLY A 51 -7.31 9.16 5.78
C GLY A 51 -8.35 8.05 5.95
N TRP A 52 -7.90 6.86 6.34
CA TRP A 52 -8.78 5.71 6.49
C TRP A 52 -9.65 5.85 7.74
N PRO A 53 -10.99 5.79 7.62
CA PRO A 53 -11.90 6.14 8.70
C PRO A 53 -11.99 5.10 9.83
N ASN A 54 -11.35 3.93 9.68
CA ASN A 54 -11.44 2.86 10.66
C ASN A 54 -10.42 3.07 11.80
N GLU A 55 -10.94 3.16 13.03
CA GLU A 55 -10.13 3.23 14.25
C GLU A 55 -9.27 1.99 14.43
N GLY A 56 -8.00 2.19 14.82
CA GLY A 56 -7.06 1.11 15.12
C GLY A 56 -6.79 1.01 16.60
N TYR A 57 -6.41 -0.20 17.05
CA TYR A 57 -5.87 -0.43 18.37
C TYR A 57 -4.48 -1.05 18.24
N ILE A 58 -3.54 -0.57 19.05
CA ILE A 58 -2.17 -1.09 19.11
C ILE A 58 -1.82 -1.31 20.58
N ASP A 59 -1.61 -2.56 20.95
CA ASP A 59 -1.04 -2.93 22.24
C ASP A 59 0.49 -2.78 22.19
N LEU A 60 1.04 -1.79 22.91
CA LEU A 60 2.48 -1.53 22.97
C LEU A 60 3.26 -2.57 23.80
N THR A 61 2.59 -3.39 24.59
CA THR A 61 3.22 -4.48 25.38
C THR A 61 3.45 -5.74 24.56
N ARG A 62 2.81 -5.83 23.38
CA ARG A 62 2.91 -7.00 22.51
C ARG A 62 4.20 -6.97 21.68
N LYS A 63 5.02 -8.01 21.79
CA LYS A 63 6.23 -8.17 20.96
C LYS A 63 5.83 -8.17 19.48
N GLY A 64 6.45 -7.28 18.70
CA GLY A 64 6.20 -7.19 17.26
C GLY A 64 4.97 -6.38 16.86
N TRP A 65 4.39 -5.56 17.74
CA TRP A 65 3.24 -4.69 17.42
C TRP A 65 3.49 -3.81 16.19
N TRP A 66 4.74 -3.45 15.88
CA TRP A 66 5.13 -2.71 14.68
C TRP A 66 4.87 -3.46 13.36
N LYS A 67 4.51 -4.74 13.41
CA LYS A 67 4.08 -5.57 12.27
C LYS A 67 2.56 -5.78 12.23
N ASP A 68 1.80 -5.18 13.16
CA ASP A 68 0.36 -5.40 13.26
C ASP A 68 -0.35 -5.00 11.96
N LYS A 69 -1.42 -5.74 11.62
CA LYS A 69 -2.22 -5.46 10.43
C LYS A 69 -2.93 -4.11 10.52
N THR A 70 -3.21 -3.62 11.72
CA THR A 70 -3.75 -2.27 11.92
C THR A 70 -2.83 -1.20 11.35
N LEU A 71 -1.52 -1.44 11.35
CA LEU A 71 -0.52 -0.51 10.82
C LEU A 71 -0.33 -0.56 9.29
N ILE A 72 -1.11 -1.39 8.57
CA ILE A 72 -1.02 -1.51 7.11
C ILE A 72 -1.61 -0.28 6.42
N TYR A 73 -2.76 0.19 6.90
CA TYR A 73 -3.53 1.27 6.29
C TYR A 73 -3.15 2.60 6.96
N ARG A 74 -2.41 3.45 6.26
CA ARG A 74 -1.95 4.77 6.75
C ARG A 74 -2.36 5.84 5.74
N PRO A 75 -2.77 7.04 6.18
CA PRO A 75 -2.90 7.50 7.57
C PRO A 75 -4.21 7.06 8.22
N ARG A 76 -4.18 6.85 9.54
CA ARG A 76 -5.35 6.42 10.33
C ARG A 76 -5.25 6.86 11.80
N GLU A 77 -6.40 6.84 12.47
CA GLU A 77 -6.51 6.99 13.92
C GLU A 77 -6.11 5.68 14.62
N ILE A 78 -5.33 5.79 15.69
CA ILE A 78 -4.94 4.67 16.55
C ILE A 78 -5.12 5.01 18.04
N HIS A 79 -5.66 4.04 18.78
CA HIS A 79 -5.68 4.02 20.23
C HIS A 79 -4.53 3.12 20.73
N LEU A 80 -3.89 3.56 21.80
CA LEU A 80 -2.75 2.86 22.39
C LEU A 80 -3.22 2.04 23.60
N GLY A 81 -2.92 0.74 23.57
CA GLY A 81 -2.90 -0.11 24.75
C GLY A 81 -1.59 0.10 25.49
N LEU A 82 -1.69 0.56 26.73
CA LEU A 82 -0.58 0.97 27.58
C LEU A 82 -0.45 0.04 28.80
N PRO A 83 0.77 -0.29 29.24
CA PRO A 83 0.99 -1.06 30.45
C PRO A 83 0.80 -0.20 31.70
N PHE A 84 -0.09 -0.63 32.60
CA PHE A 84 -0.30 0.00 33.90
C PHE A 84 0.10 -0.94 35.05
N GLU A 85 0.56 -0.34 36.15
CA GLU A 85 0.86 -1.07 37.39
C GLU A 85 -0.40 -1.77 37.94
N GLY A 86 -0.24 -3.03 38.34
CA GLY A 86 -1.35 -3.87 38.82
C GLY A 86 -2.15 -4.58 37.72
N PHE A 87 -1.90 -4.31 36.44
CA PHE A 87 -2.64 -4.92 35.32
C PHE A 87 -1.71 -5.70 34.38
N PRO A 88 -1.91 -7.02 34.20
CA PRO A 88 -1.09 -7.83 33.31
C PRO A 88 -1.38 -7.56 31.83
N GLN A 89 -2.63 -7.23 31.47
CA GLN A 89 -2.99 -6.75 30.15
C GLN A 89 -2.69 -5.26 29.95
N ALA A 90 -2.50 -4.85 28.70
CA ALA A 90 -2.47 -3.44 28.33
C ALA A 90 -3.90 -2.86 28.35
N LEU A 91 -4.05 -1.64 28.85
CA LEU A 91 -5.33 -0.92 28.90
C LEU A 91 -5.26 0.35 28.07
N THR A 92 -6.39 0.77 27.52
CA THR A 92 -6.57 2.15 27.05
C THR A 92 -6.98 3.06 28.21
N VAL A 93 -6.79 4.37 28.03
CA VAL A 93 -7.19 5.37 29.05
C VAL A 93 -8.71 5.56 29.17
N PHE A 94 -9.51 4.75 28.47
CA PHE A 94 -10.97 4.79 28.50
C PHE A 94 -11.61 3.43 28.80
N ASP A 95 -10.80 2.39 29.04
CA ASP A 95 -11.29 1.11 29.55
C ASP A 95 -11.90 1.32 30.93
N SER A 96 -12.92 0.51 31.27
CA SER A 96 -13.58 0.52 32.58
C SER A 96 -12.58 0.45 33.72
N GLU A 97 -11.64 -0.50 33.64
CA GLU A 97 -10.61 -0.79 34.63
C GLU A 97 -9.70 0.41 34.89
N TRP A 98 -9.46 1.24 33.87
CA TRP A 98 -8.68 2.47 34.01
C TRP A 98 -9.52 3.61 34.60
N LYS A 99 -10.78 3.74 34.17
CA LYS A 99 -11.70 4.80 34.63
C LYS A 99 -12.11 4.61 36.09
N ASP A 100 -12.36 3.37 36.49
CA ASP A 100 -12.90 2.99 37.79
C ASP A 100 -11.80 2.86 38.87
N ALA A 101 -10.54 3.04 38.50
CA ALA A 101 -9.42 3.03 39.43
C ALA A 101 -9.51 4.22 40.42
N GLU A 102 -9.62 3.92 41.71
CA GLU A 102 -9.68 4.92 42.79
C GLU A 102 -8.46 5.85 42.82
N LYS A 103 -7.29 5.33 42.44
CA LYS A 103 -6.03 6.07 42.35
C LYS A 103 -5.54 6.13 40.91
N PRO A 104 -4.89 7.24 40.49
CA PRO A 104 -4.30 7.32 39.16
C PRO A 104 -3.32 6.17 38.91
N LEU A 105 -3.59 5.37 37.89
CA LEU A 105 -2.72 4.26 37.51
C LEU A 105 -1.40 4.78 36.96
N ARG A 106 -0.30 4.18 37.39
CA ARG A 106 1.05 4.53 36.94
C ARG A 106 1.41 3.71 35.70
N LEU A 107 1.98 4.37 34.71
CA LEU A 107 2.51 3.71 33.52
C LEU A 107 3.77 2.90 33.86
N GLN A 108 3.87 1.69 33.34
CA GLN A 108 5.06 0.84 33.44
C GLN A 108 5.80 0.83 32.10
N LEU A 109 6.56 1.90 31.85
CA LEU A 109 7.22 2.15 30.56
C LEU A 109 8.18 1.01 30.17
N GLU A 110 8.71 0.27 31.14
CA GLU A 110 9.64 -0.85 30.94
C GLU A 110 8.99 -2.04 30.21
N ARG A 111 7.66 -2.16 30.29
CA ARG A 111 6.89 -3.23 29.62
C ARG A 111 6.62 -2.92 28.14
N ILE A 112 6.86 -1.68 27.71
CA ILE A 112 6.66 -1.28 26.32
C ILE A 112 7.69 -2.01 25.45
N GLN A 113 7.21 -2.76 24.48
CA GLN A 113 8.06 -3.43 23.50
C GLN A 113 8.49 -2.43 22.45
N LEU A 114 9.79 -2.29 22.22
CA LEU A 114 10.32 -1.37 21.23
C LEU A 114 10.63 -2.09 19.92
N PRO A 115 10.40 -1.46 18.75
CA PRO A 115 10.90 -1.98 17.51
C PRO A 115 12.43 -2.06 17.54
N PRO A 116 13.03 -3.09 16.91
CA PRO A 116 14.49 -3.19 16.84
C PRO A 116 15.07 -1.99 16.12
N GLU A 117 16.25 -1.56 16.56
CA GLU A 117 17.05 -0.57 15.85
C GLU A 117 17.55 -1.23 14.57
N GLY A 118 17.08 -0.74 13.41
CA GLY A 118 17.44 -1.32 12.12
C GLY A 118 18.88 -0.97 11.78
N TYR A 119 19.82 -1.86 12.10
CA TYR A 119 21.25 -1.70 11.80
C TYR A 119 21.67 -2.41 10.51
N ASP A 120 20.92 -3.41 10.05
CA ASP A 120 21.27 -4.23 8.90
C ASP A 120 20.53 -3.82 7.61
N PHE A 121 21.23 -3.92 6.47
CA PHE A 121 20.73 -3.60 5.13
C PHE A 121 19.42 -4.31 4.73
N LEU A 122 19.13 -5.49 5.30
CA LEU A 122 17.94 -6.30 5.01
C LEU A 122 16.81 -6.13 6.04
N GLN A 123 17.07 -5.47 7.17
CA GLN A 123 16.04 -5.27 8.20
C GLN A 123 15.30 -3.96 7.97
N SER A 124 13.96 -4.03 7.92
CA SER A 124 13.14 -2.81 7.86
C SER A 124 13.36 -1.97 9.12
N ASN A 125 13.78 -0.71 8.97
CA ASN A 125 13.87 0.23 10.09
C ASN A 125 12.45 0.66 10.51
N TRP A 126 11.88 -0.09 11.46
CA TRP A 126 10.52 0.15 11.94
C TRP A 126 10.39 1.47 12.69
N ARG A 127 11.44 1.96 13.36
CA ARG A 127 11.42 3.25 14.09
C ARG A 127 11.30 4.46 13.16
N GLN A 128 11.85 4.37 11.95
CA GLN A 128 11.74 5.41 10.91
C GLN A 128 10.52 5.23 9.98
N ARG A 129 9.80 4.11 10.11
CA ARG A 129 8.66 3.79 9.25
C ARG A 129 7.36 4.45 9.73
N TYR A 130 7.29 4.82 11.01
CA TYR A 130 6.09 5.33 11.64
C TYR A 130 6.37 6.70 12.23
N ILE A 131 5.56 7.68 11.84
CA ILE A 131 5.55 9.00 12.47
C ILE A 131 4.25 9.11 13.25
N PHE A 132 4.36 9.21 14.58
CA PHE A 132 3.21 9.41 15.46
C PHE A 132 2.95 10.90 15.64
N GLU A 133 1.76 11.32 15.25
CA GLU A 133 1.23 12.63 15.58
C GLU A 133 0.31 12.51 16.77
N PHE A 134 0.70 13.14 17.87
CA PHE A 134 -0.06 13.22 19.10
C PHE A 134 -0.93 14.47 19.09
N LEU A 135 -2.23 14.29 18.90
CA LEU A 135 -3.21 15.36 19.12
C LEU A 135 -3.44 15.53 20.62
N LEU A 136 -2.87 16.59 21.19
CA LEU A 136 -2.95 16.92 22.62
C LEU A 136 -3.52 18.32 22.85
N PRO A 137 -4.81 18.57 22.56
CA PRO A 137 -5.46 19.81 22.97
C PRO A 137 -5.46 19.95 24.50
N LYS A 138 -5.63 21.19 24.98
CA LYS A 138 -5.75 21.47 26.41
C LYS A 138 -6.93 20.69 27.02
N PRO A 139 -6.80 20.17 28.26
CA PRO A 139 -7.86 19.37 28.90
C PRO A 139 -9.24 20.04 28.91
N ASP A 140 -9.29 21.35 29.13
CA ASP A 140 -10.55 22.11 29.17
C ASP A 140 -11.25 22.12 27.80
N VAL A 141 -10.49 22.16 26.71
CA VAL A 141 -11.01 22.12 25.33
C VAL A 141 -11.60 20.74 25.04
N ILE A 142 -10.88 19.66 25.38
CA ILE A 142 -11.36 18.28 25.20
C ILE A 142 -12.64 18.06 26.02
N PHE A 143 -12.65 18.51 27.28
CA PHE A 143 -13.80 18.38 28.16
C PHE A 143 -15.04 19.10 27.60
N LYS A 144 -14.87 20.31 27.07
CA LYS A 144 -15.95 21.06 26.41
C LYS A 144 -16.45 20.35 25.15
N GLN A 145 -15.55 19.92 24.27
CA GLN A 145 -15.91 19.21 23.04
C GLN A 145 -16.67 17.91 23.30
N ARG A 146 -16.28 17.15 24.34
CA ARG A 146 -16.99 15.92 24.71
C ARG A 146 -18.34 16.20 25.37
N GLN A 147 -18.49 17.29 26.12
CA GLN A 147 -19.79 17.72 26.64
C GLN A 147 -20.74 18.11 25.50
N GLU A 148 -20.26 18.88 24.53
CA GLU A 148 -21.04 19.27 23.34
C GLU A 148 -21.47 18.02 22.55
N ARG A 149 -20.55 17.08 22.30
CA ARG A 149 -20.85 15.83 21.58
C ARG A 149 -21.82 14.91 22.32
N LYS A 150 -21.82 14.91 23.66
CA LYS A 150 -22.80 14.15 24.47
C LYS A 150 -24.24 14.62 24.22
N SER A 151 -24.44 15.88 23.80
CA SER A 151 -25.76 16.36 23.39
C SER A 151 -26.22 15.84 22.03
N GLU A 152 -25.30 15.35 21.19
CA GLU A 152 -25.55 14.90 19.82
C GLU A 152 -25.71 13.37 19.69
N GLY A 153 -25.39 12.60 20.74
CA GLY A 153 -25.50 11.14 20.71
C GLY A 153 -25.01 10.42 21.96
N TYR A 154 -25.19 9.09 22.00
CA TYR A 154 -24.77 8.26 23.12
C TYR A 154 -23.33 7.75 22.91
N PHE A 155 -22.45 8.10 23.85
CA PHE A 155 -21.03 7.72 23.86
C PHE A 155 -20.70 7.06 25.21
N PRO A 156 -20.56 5.72 25.27
CA PRO A 156 -20.27 4.98 26.52
C PRO A 156 -18.99 5.44 27.23
N VAL A 157 -18.04 5.99 26.47
CA VAL A 157 -16.78 6.53 26.98
C VAL A 157 -16.97 7.84 27.78
N ASP A 158 -18.14 8.48 27.66
CA ASP A 158 -18.47 9.81 28.22
C ASP A 158 -19.55 9.75 29.33
N GLU A 159 -19.90 8.55 29.83
CA GLU A 159 -20.93 8.38 30.86
C GLU A 159 -20.56 9.06 32.17
N ILE A 160 -19.38 8.76 32.71
CA ILE A 160 -18.82 9.35 33.94
C ILE A 160 -17.59 10.17 33.53
N MET A 161 -17.82 11.40 33.04
CA MET A 161 -16.76 12.26 32.52
C MET A 161 -16.60 13.51 33.39
N THR A 162 -15.45 13.62 34.05
CA THR A 162 -15.04 14.81 34.81
C THR A 162 -13.80 15.45 34.17
N LEU A 163 -13.58 16.74 34.41
CA LEU A 163 -12.38 17.43 33.93
C LEU A 163 -11.09 16.78 34.48
N ASP A 164 -11.13 16.24 35.70
CA ASP A 164 -10.00 15.54 36.29
C ASP A 164 -9.63 14.26 35.53
N ILE A 165 -10.61 13.48 35.09
CA ILE A 165 -10.38 12.31 34.22
C ILE A 165 -9.71 12.75 32.91
N VAL A 166 -10.20 13.81 32.28
CA VAL A 166 -9.60 14.34 31.04
C VAL A 166 -8.16 14.80 31.27
N LYS A 167 -7.88 15.48 32.39
CA LYS A 167 -6.51 15.88 32.77
C LYS A 167 -5.60 14.67 32.94
N ARG A 168 -6.08 13.59 33.59
CA ARG A 168 -5.33 12.33 33.74
C ARG A 168 -5.08 11.66 32.39
N GLN A 169 -6.09 11.60 31.52
CA GLN A 169 -5.95 11.03 30.17
C GLN A 169 -4.89 11.80 29.36
N VAL A 170 -4.96 13.14 29.37
CA VAL A 170 -3.95 13.98 28.70
C VAL A 170 -2.58 13.69 29.30
N ALA A 171 -2.42 13.70 30.61
CA ALA A 171 -1.12 13.45 31.27
C ALA A 171 -0.48 12.11 30.87
N VAL A 172 -1.25 11.04 30.78
CA VAL A 172 -0.78 9.72 30.29
C VAL A 172 -0.26 9.84 28.85
N TYR A 173 -0.98 10.55 27.99
CA TYR A 173 -0.54 10.78 26.61
C TYR A 173 0.68 11.70 26.50
N GLN A 174 0.85 12.64 27.44
CA GLN A 174 2.07 13.46 27.52
C GLN A 174 3.29 12.62 27.95
N GLU A 175 3.10 11.71 28.89
CA GLU A 175 4.15 10.81 29.38
C GLU A 175 4.60 9.83 28.29
N ILE A 176 3.66 9.22 27.56
CA ILE A 176 3.99 8.27 26.49
C ILE A 176 4.68 8.94 25.31
N VAL A 177 4.26 10.14 24.87
CA VAL A 177 4.94 10.81 23.75
C VAL A 177 6.36 11.21 24.12
N LEU A 178 6.59 11.65 25.37
CA LEU A 178 7.93 11.95 25.87
C LEU A 178 8.80 10.70 25.94
N TYR A 179 8.24 9.57 26.39
CA TYR A 179 8.93 8.29 26.37
C TYR A 179 9.31 7.87 24.95
N LEU A 180 8.35 7.89 24.01
CA LEU A 180 8.58 7.52 22.60
C LEU A 180 9.63 8.42 21.94
N HIS A 181 9.62 9.71 22.24
CA HIS A 181 10.65 10.65 21.80
C HIS A 181 12.05 10.24 22.28
N ARG A 182 12.21 9.96 23.59
CA ARG A 182 13.50 9.59 24.20
C ARG A 182 14.07 8.28 23.66
N VAL A 183 13.22 7.32 23.32
CA VAL A 183 13.61 6.06 22.66
C VAL A 183 13.77 6.19 21.13
N LYS A 184 13.80 7.43 20.62
CA LYS A 184 14.08 7.79 19.22
C LYS A 184 13.03 7.29 18.22
N MET A 185 11.77 7.16 18.65
CA MET A 185 10.65 7.04 17.72
C MET A 185 10.34 8.42 17.12
N GLN A 186 9.83 8.44 15.89
CA GLN A 186 9.43 9.69 15.25
C GLN A 186 8.08 10.13 15.79
N VAL A 187 8.08 11.18 16.62
CA VAL A 187 6.88 11.73 17.23
C VAL A 187 6.85 13.25 17.11
N TYR A 188 5.66 13.82 17.00
CA TYR A 188 5.42 15.24 17.16
C TYR A 188 4.03 15.48 17.74
N ILE A 189 3.81 16.67 18.29
CA ILE A 189 2.61 17.04 19.02
C ILE A 189 1.86 18.12 18.25
N ARG A 190 0.54 18.11 18.32
CA ARG A 190 -0.30 19.21 17.86
C ARG A 190 -1.42 19.47 18.85
N GLU A 191 -1.61 20.72 19.23
CA GLU A 191 -2.68 21.13 20.15
C GLU A 191 -4.04 21.30 19.44
N GLY A 192 -4.04 21.64 18.14
CA GLY A 192 -5.25 21.71 17.31
C GLY A 192 -4.91 21.84 15.83
N LEU A 193 -5.86 21.56 14.93
CA LEU A 193 -5.61 21.50 13.48
C LEU A 193 -5.20 22.82 12.84
N GLU A 194 -5.59 23.93 13.44
CA GLU A 194 -5.24 25.29 13.00
C GLU A 194 -3.90 25.78 13.59
N GLN A 195 -3.29 24.98 14.47
CA GLN A 195 -2.03 25.29 15.11
C GLN A 195 -0.91 24.46 14.49
N PRO A 196 0.32 25.00 14.42
CA PRO A 196 1.44 24.31 13.81
C PRO A 196 1.80 23.04 14.61
N PRO A 197 2.30 22.00 13.93
CA PRO A 197 2.87 20.85 14.62
C PRO A 197 4.15 21.26 15.37
N MET A 198 4.37 20.67 16.53
CA MET A 198 5.47 20.97 17.45
C MET A 198 6.32 19.74 17.70
N CYS A 199 7.64 19.90 17.69
CA CYS A 199 8.58 18.87 18.10
C CYS A 199 9.02 19.06 19.55
N ILE A 200 9.38 17.96 20.19
CA ILE A 200 10.05 17.97 21.49
C ILE A 200 11.55 18.19 21.23
N VAL A 201 12.17 19.08 21.97
CA VAL A 201 13.61 19.38 21.96
C VAL A 201 14.11 19.28 23.39
N GLU A 202 15.06 18.37 23.64
CA GLU A 202 15.77 18.25 24.92
C GLU A 202 17.21 18.79 24.79
N GLU A 203 17.83 19.16 25.91
CA GLU A 203 19.19 19.72 25.93
C GLU A 203 20.21 18.75 25.32
N GLY A 204 20.96 19.20 24.32
CA GLY A 204 21.97 18.40 23.62
C GLY A 204 21.48 17.68 22.36
N GLU A 205 20.20 17.79 21.99
CA GLU A 205 19.67 17.26 20.72
C GLU A 205 19.67 18.30 19.59
N PRO A 206 19.80 17.88 18.33
CA PRO A 206 19.70 18.77 17.17
C PRO A 206 18.24 19.17 16.95
N GLY A 207 17.71 20.07 17.77
CA GLY A 207 16.44 20.80 17.58
C GLY A 207 15.33 20.01 16.87
N ILE A 208 14.96 20.47 15.66
CA ILE A 208 13.93 19.84 14.83
C ILE A 208 14.49 18.59 14.14
N PRO A 209 13.80 17.43 14.19
CA PRO A 209 14.27 16.19 13.59
C PRO A 209 14.57 16.32 12.09
N SER A 210 15.62 15.65 11.63
CA SER A 210 16.04 15.68 10.22
C SER A 210 14.97 15.20 9.24
N TRP A 211 14.03 14.34 9.67
CA TRP A 211 12.91 13.92 8.82
C TRP A 211 11.86 15.04 8.65
N ALA A 212 11.74 15.97 9.60
CA ALA A 212 10.79 17.08 9.55
C ALA A 212 11.33 18.27 8.75
N THR A 213 12.66 18.43 8.73
CA THR A 213 13.40 19.44 7.94
C THR A 213 14.00 18.91 6.65
N ALA A 214 13.85 17.60 6.37
CA ALA A 214 14.29 17.02 5.12
C ALA A 214 13.59 17.75 3.98
N THR A 215 14.33 18.62 3.30
CA THR A 215 13.97 19.04 1.96
C THR A 215 13.85 17.75 1.18
N SER A 216 12.64 17.39 0.78
CA SER A 216 12.41 16.43 -0.28
C SER A 216 13.13 17.01 -1.51
N GLY A 217 14.43 16.72 -1.62
CA GLY A 217 15.27 17.24 -2.69
C GLY A 217 14.65 16.85 -4.03
N PRO A 218 14.94 17.60 -5.11
CA PRO A 218 14.50 17.21 -6.43
C PRO A 218 14.84 15.74 -6.66
N ARG A 219 13.84 14.99 -7.15
CA ARG A 219 13.92 13.53 -7.33
C ARG A 219 15.24 13.18 -8.02
N PRO A 220 16.05 12.26 -7.48
CA PRO A 220 17.26 11.83 -8.15
C PRO A 220 16.90 11.28 -9.52
N SER A 221 17.56 11.79 -10.56
CA SER A 221 17.33 11.38 -11.93
C SER A 221 17.42 9.86 -12.06
N LEU A 222 16.50 9.25 -12.81
CA LEU A 222 16.51 7.81 -13.14
C LEU A 222 17.64 7.42 -14.13
N THR A 223 18.54 8.36 -14.42
CA THR A 223 19.84 8.11 -15.04
C THR A 223 20.92 7.71 -14.02
N THR A 224 20.65 7.85 -12.72
CA THR A 224 21.58 7.52 -11.63
C THR A 224 21.13 6.27 -10.88
N LEU A 225 22.10 5.49 -10.39
CA LEU A 225 21.84 4.31 -9.56
C LEU A 225 21.04 4.64 -8.30
N ASP A 226 21.21 5.85 -7.75
CA ASP A 226 20.47 6.32 -6.58
C ASP A 226 19.01 6.65 -6.92
N GLY A 227 18.71 7.10 -8.14
CA GLY A 227 17.34 7.23 -8.65
C GLY A 227 16.61 5.89 -8.77
N TRP A 228 17.31 4.84 -9.22
CA TRP A 228 16.76 3.48 -9.28
C TRP A 228 16.55 2.87 -7.89
N LYS A 229 17.50 3.06 -6.97
CA LYS A 229 17.34 2.66 -5.57
C LYS A 229 16.16 3.37 -4.91
N TRP A 230 15.98 4.67 -5.19
CA TRP A 230 14.88 5.46 -4.66
C TRP A 230 13.49 4.92 -5.09
N LEU A 231 13.34 4.54 -6.36
CA LEU A 231 12.10 3.99 -6.92
C LEU A 231 11.72 2.62 -6.32
N ILE A 232 12.73 1.83 -5.92
CA ILE A 232 12.53 0.50 -5.34
C ILE A 232 12.28 0.56 -3.82
N LEU A 233 12.83 1.56 -3.11
CA LEU A 233 12.97 1.53 -1.64
C LEU A 233 12.07 2.50 -0.85
N ARG A 234 11.49 3.56 -1.44
CA ARG A 234 10.56 4.47 -0.72
C ARG A 234 9.16 4.50 -1.33
N ARG A 235 8.16 4.29 -0.47
CA ARG A 235 6.73 4.49 -0.76
C ARG A 235 6.34 5.89 -0.29
N ASP A 236 6.00 6.77 -1.22
CA ASP A 236 5.21 7.98 -0.98
C ASP A 236 3.77 7.78 -1.50
N PRO A 237 2.78 8.63 -1.15
CA PRO A 237 1.37 8.39 -1.45
C PRO A 237 1.16 8.46 -2.96
N SER A 238 0.81 7.32 -3.51
CA SER A 238 0.39 7.18 -4.89
C SER A 238 -0.79 8.13 -5.14
N ASN A 239 -0.70 9.01 -6.14
CA ASN A 239 -1.85 9.84 -6.53
C ASN A 239 -2.92 8.90 -7.09
N TRP A 240 -3.96 8.62 -6.33
CA TRP A 240 -5.07 7.81 -6.80
C TRP A 240 -5.81 8.54 -7.91
N LEU A 241 -5.98 7.88 -9.04
CA LEU A 241 -6.75 8.38 -10.17
C LEU A 241 -7.99 7.52 -10.34
N SER A 242 -9.15 8.16 -10.23
CA SER A 242 -10.41 7.55 -10.62
C SER A 242 -10.54 7.64 -12.13
N LEU A 243 -10.59 6.49 -12.79
CA LEU A 243 -10.74 6.43 -14.23
C LEU A 243 -12.14 6.93 -14.63
N THR A 244 -12.21 7.61 -15.77
CA THR A 244 -13.45 8.08 -16.39
C THR A 244 -13.55 7.55 -17.81
N ASP A 245 -14.72 7.70 -18.42
CA ASP A 245 -14.99 7.47 -19.84
C ASP A 245 -14.33 8.50 -20.78
N GLN A 246 -13.66 9.51 -20.25
CA GLN A 246 -12.86 10.49 -21.00
C GLN A 246 -11.35 10.28 -20.80
N TRP A 247 -10.56 10.68 -21.80
CA TRP A 247 -9.09 10.66 -21.73
C TRP A 247 -8.59 11.66 -20.69
N GLN A 248 -7.84 11.16 -19.70
CA GLN A 248 -7.21 11.93 -18.65
C GLN A 248 -5.69 11.95 -18.84
N HIS A 249 -5.08 13.13 -18.78
CA HIS A 249 -3.63 13.27 -18.94
C HIS A 249 -2.89 12.98 -17.63
N ILE A 250 -1.86 12.12 -17.70
CA ILE A 250 -1.02 11.74 -16.56
C ILE A 250 0.31 12.49 -16.64
N THR A 251 0.51 13.48 -15.76
CA THR A 251 1.76 14.25 -15.66
C THR A 251 2.69 13.79 -14.54
N LYS A 252 2.17 12.97 -13.61
CA LYS A 252 2.88 12.53 -12.41
C LYS A 252 2.56 11.08 -12.10
N GLU A 253 3.35 10.47 -11.23
CA GLU A 253 3.09 9.13 -10.72
C GLU A 253 1.64 9.01 -10.23
N THR A 254 0.95 8.02 -10.78
CA THR A 254 -0.48 7.84 -10.62
C THR A 254 -0.82 6.38 -10.39
N ARG A 255 -1.73 6.12 -9.45
CA ARG A 255 -2.18 4.78 -9.08
C ARG A 255 -3.62 4.53 -9.46
N ILE A 256 -3.84 3.35 -10.01
CA ILE A 256 -5.11 2.84 -10.51
C ILE A 256 -5.44 1.59 -9.68
N SER A 257 -6.65 1.56 -9.13
CA SER A 257 -7.12 0.44 -8.32
C SER A 257 -7.36 -0.82 -9.15
N PHE A 258 -7.11 -1.97 -8.57
CA PHE A 258 -7.61 -3.24 -9.08
C PHE A 258 -9.12 -3.40 -8.78
N ASP A 259 -9.96 -2.78 -9.59
CA ASP A 259 -11.43 -2.84 -9.48
C ASP A 259 -12.06 -3.91 -10.41
N GLY A 260 -11.25 -4.55 -11.25
CA GLY A 260 -11.69 -5.56 -12.22
C GLY A 260 -12.08 -4.97 -13.58
N ASN A 261 -12.08 -3.64 -13.72
CA ASN A 261 -12.37 -2.98 -14.98
C ASN A 261 -11.10 -2.83 -15.83
N PRO A 262 -11.21 -3.00 -17.16
CA PRO A 262 -10.10 -2.71 -18.05
C PRO A 262 -9.95 -1.21 -18.29
N PHE A 263 -8.76 -0.82 -18.72
CA PHE A 263 -8.48 0.57 -19.09
C PHE A 263 -7.58 0.65 -20.32
N GLY A 264 -7.65 1.78 -21.01
CA GLY A 264 -6.79 2.11 -22.14
C GLY A 264 -5.72 3.09 -21.70
N LEU A 265 -4.49 2.85 -22.12
CA LEU A 265 -3.35 3.73 -21.89
C LEU A 265 -2.78 4.15 -23.23
N LYS A 266 -2.77 5.44 -23.50
CA LYS A 266 -2.22 6.02 -24.72
C LYS A 266 -0.83 6.55 -24.44
N LEU A 267 0.13 6.06 -25.23
CA LEU A 267 1.54 6.42 -25.19
C LEU A 267 1.87 7.10 -26.52
N GLY A 268 1.96 8.43 -26.54
CA GLY A 268 2.05 9.16 -27.81
C GLY A 268 0.80 8.93 -28.68
N ASN A 269 0.96 8.30 -29.84
CA ASN A 269 -0.15 7.98 -30.75
C ASN A 269 -0.65 6.54 -30.60
N GLN A 270 0.05 5.68 -29.85
CA GLN A 270 -0.32 4.27 -29.71
C GLN A 270 -1.14 4.03 -28.46
N ILE A 271 -2.10 3.11 -28.53
CA ILE A 271 -2.99 2.76 -27.42
C ILE A 271 -2.71 1.32 -27.01
N LEU A 272 -2.41 1.10 -25.74
CA LEU A 272 -2.35 -0.21 -25.11
C LEU A 272 -3.60 -0.41 -24.25
N ARG A 273 -4.07 -1.65 -24.14
CA ARG A 273 -5.18 -2.01 -23.26
C ARG A 273 -4.72 -2.90 -22.13
N PHE A 274 -5.20 -2.56 -20.94
CA PHE A 274 -4.90 -3.23 -19.70
C PHE A 274 -6.13 -3.98 -19.22
N TYR A 275 -5.97 -5.27 -19.01
CA TYR A 275 -7.04 -6.18 -18.68
C TYR A 275 -6.70 -6.96 -17.41
N PRO A 276 -7.53 -6.90 -16.35
CA PRO A 276 -7.36 -7.75 -15.18
C PRO A 276 -7.44 -9.22 -15.58
N GLU A 277 -6.44 -10.02 -15.26
CA GLU A 277 -6.42 -11.42 -15.68
C GLU A 277 -7.59 -12.19 -15.05
N LEU A 278 -8.36 -12.90 -15.88
CA LEU A 278 -9.47 -13.75 -15.45
C LEU A 278 -8.96 -15.20 -15.38
N PRO A 279 -8.72 -15.81 -14.21
CA PRO A 279 -8.31 -17.21 -14.14
C PRO A 279 -9.52 -18.16 -14.21
N LEU A 280 -9.32 -19.37 -14.76
CA LEU A 280 -10.36 -20.43 -14.82
C LEU A 280 -10.20 -21.42 -13.68
N GLY A 281 -11.32 -21.81 -13.04
CA GLY A 281 -11.35 -22.91 -12.05
C GLY A 281 -10.61 -22.61 -10.73
N VAL A 282 -10.06 -21.41 -10.58
CA VAL A 282 -9.31 -21.01 -9.39
C VAL A 282 -10.27 -20.46 -8.33
N ARG A 283 -10.21 -21.00 -7.12
CA ARG A 283 -10.98 -20.45 -5.97
C ARG A 283 -10.56 -19.00 -5.73
N ARG A 284 -11.50 -18.13 -5.35
CA ARG A 284 -11.26 -16.69 -5.09
C ARG A 284 -10.00 -16.37 -4.27
N LYS A 285 -9.65 -17.23 -3.30
CA LYS A 285 -8.46 -17.09 -2.44
C LYS A 285 -7.10 -17.21 -3.15
N TYR A 286 -7.05 -17.76 -4.37
CA TYR A 286 -5.84 -17.95 -5.16
C TYR A 286 -5.78 -17.05 -6.41
N LEU A 287 -6.71 -16.09 -6.53
CA LEU A 287 -6.70 -15.11 -7.62
C LEU A 287 -5.43 -14.26 -7.54
N ARG A 288 -4.51 -14.46 -8.49
CA ARG A 288 -3.37 -13.56 -8.68
C ARG A 288 -3.88 -12.31 -9.41
N ARG A 289 -3.63 -11.14 -8.83
CA ARG A 289 -4.09 -9.84 -9.37
C ARG A 289 -3.15 -9.35 -10.47
N ASN A 290 -3.06 -10.13 -11.53
CA ASN A 290 -2.23 -9.85 -12.68
C ASN A 290 -2.96 -8.94 -13.66
N TRP A 291 -2.19 -8.22 -14.47
CA TRP A 291 -2.69 -7.48 -15.61
C TRP A 291 -2.13 -8.05 -16.90
N LEU A 292 -2.97 -8.12 -17.93
CA LEU A 292 -2.59 -8.43 -19.29
C LEU A 292 -2.59 -7.14 -20.09
N ILE A 293 -1.50 -6.88 -20.81
CA ILE A 293 -1.35 -5.73 -21.69
C ILE A 293 -1.45 -6.23 -23.12
N THR A 294 -2.32 -5.62 -23.91
CA THR A 294 -2.54 -5.97 -25.32
C THR A 294 -2.54 -4.73 -26.19
N ASP A 295 -2.14 -4.89 -27.45
CA ASP A 295 -2.37 -3.86 -28.48
C ASP A 295 -3.73 -4.14 -29.17
N PRO A 296 -4.71 -3.21 -29.09
CA PRO A 296 -5.97 -3.25 -29.82
C PRO A 296 -5.83 -3.55 -31.32
N SER A 297 -4.76 -3.07 -31.96
CA SER A 297 -4.51 -3.24 -33.40
C SER A 297 -4.33 -4.71 -33.79
N THR A 298 -3.88 -5.53 -32.83
CA THR A 298 -3.62 -6.97 -33.04
C THR A 298 -4.84 -7.85 -32.77
N TYR A 299 -5.98 -7.28 -32.34
CA TYR A 299 -7.20 -8.06 -32.10
C TYR A 299 -7.76 -8.60 -33.41
N GLY A 300 -7.86 -9.93 -33.51
CA GLY A 300 -8.37 -10.62 -34.69
C GLY A 300 -7.28 -11.22 -35.58
N MET A 301 -6.01 -10.91 -35.33
CA MET A 301 -4.90 -11.65 -35.92
C MET A 301 -4.78 -13.05 -35.32
N HIS A 302 -4.21 -14.00 -36.07
CA HIS A 302 -3.99 -15.38 -35.62
C HIS A 302 -3.13 -15.49 -34.34
N LEU A 303 -2.31 -14.47 -34.06
CA LEU A 303 -1.48 -14.35 -32.86
C LEU A 303 -1.74 -12.99 -32.20
N CYS A 304 -2.51 -12.98 -31.12
CA CYS A 304 -2.69 -11.80 -30.28
C CYS A 304 -1.46 -11.66 -29.37
N ARG A 305 -0.64 -10.64 -29.60
CA ARG A 305 0.52 -10.37 -28.74
C ARG A 305 0.05 -9.77 -27.43
N PHE A 306 0.57 -10.28 -26.32
CA PHE A 306 0.27 -9.77 -24.99
C PHE A 306 1.49 -9.89 -24.09
N THR A 307 1.59 -8.98 -23.12
CA THR A 307 2.52 -9.12 -21.99
C THR A 307 1.73 -9.22 -20.69
N ARG A 308 2.32 -9.80 -19.66
CA ARG A 308 1.70 -9.94 -18.33
C ARG A 308 2.52 -9.16 -17.32
N VAL A 309 1.83 -8.50 -16.39
CA VAL A 309 2.45 -7.82 -15.25
C VAL A 309 1.91 -8.38 -13.94
N CYS A 310 2.78 -9.06 -13.21
CA CYS A 310 2.46 -9.76 -11.98
C CYS A 310 2.62 -8.87 -10.74
N PRO A 311 1.91 -9.15 -9.63
CA PRO A 311 2.11 -8.44 -8.37
C PRO A 311 3.58 -8.45 -7.91
N GLY A 312 4.12 -7.25 -7.64
CA GLY A 312 5.51 -7.02 -7.27
C GLY A 312 6.42 -6.65 -8.44
N GLU A 313 5.95 -6.82 -9.68
CA GLU A 313 6.72 -6.56 -10.88
C GLU A 313 6.72 -5.07 -11.24
N THR A 314 7.86 -4.58 -11.72
CA THR A 314 8.02 -3.25 -12.31
C THR A 314 8.64 -3.39 -13.69
N VAL A 315 7.96 -2.85 -14.69
CA VAL A 315 8.37 -2.90 -16.09
C VAL A 315 8.52 -1.49 -16.65
N MET A 316 9.49 -1.30 -17.53
CA MET A 316 9.68 -0.03 -18.25
C MET A 316 9.10 -0.20 -19.65
N ILE A 317 8.18 0.67 -20.05
CA ILE A 317 7.56 0.63 -21.38
C ILE A 317 8.09 1.81 -22.20
N GLY A 318 8.63 1.51 -23.37
CA GLY A 318 9.21 2.47 -24.30
C GLY A 318 10.02 1.75 -25.39
N CYS A 319 10.40 2.47 -26.44
CA CYS A 319 11.03 1.86 -27.62
C CYS A 319 12.46 1.33 -27.36
N SER A 320 13.10 1.70 -26.24
CA SER A 320 14.39 1.12 -25.85
C SER A 320 14.24 -0.17 -25.03
N ASN A 321 13.02 -0.61 -24.71
CA ASN A 321 12.79 -1.93 -24.14
C ASN A 321 12.55 -2.92 -25.29
N GLU A 322 13.54 -3.76 -25.59
CA GLU A 322 13.51 -4.72 -26.69
C GLU A 322 12.31 -5.68 -26.61
N GLU A 323 11.94 -6.14 -25.41
CA GLU A 323 10.81 -7.06 -25.20
C GLU A 323 9.48 -6.40 -25.55
N TYR A 324 9.26 -5.17 -25.05
CA TYR A 324 8.02 -4.44 -25.30
C TYR A 324 7.97 -3.87 -26.71
N GLN A 325 9.11 -3.47 -27.29
CA GLN A 325 9.21 -3.10 -28.70
C GLN A 325 8.86 -4.29 -29.60
N ALA A 326 9.37 -5.49 -29.32
CA ALA A 326 9.02 -6.68 -30.09
C ALA A 326 7.53 -7.07 -29.93
N ALA A 327 6.98 -6.89 -28.73
CA ALA A 327 5.59 -7.22 -28.44
C ALA A 327 4.59 -6.26 -29.11
N PHE A 328 4.88 -4.95 -29.12
CA PHE A 328 3.91 -3.90 -29.49
C PHE A 328 4.32 -3.03 -30.68
N ASP A 329 5.55 -3.17 -31.18
CA ASP A 329 6.08 -2.45 -32.34
C ASP A 329 5.87 -0.92 -32.25
N PHE A 330 6.44 -0.30 -31.20
CA PHE A 330 6.22 1.12 -30.95
C PHE A 330 6.77 2.00 -32.07
N ASP A 331 6.01 3.03 -32.44
CA ASP A 331 6.42 4.05 -33.39
C ASP A 331 7.30 5.15 -32.73
N GLN A 332 7.74 6.12 -33.53
CA GLN A 332 8.59 7.23 -33.07
C GLN A 332 7.90 8.18 -32.08
N SER A 333 6.58 8.11 -31.92
CA SER A 333 5.85 8.91 -30.92
C SER A 333 6.07 8.40 -29.50
N VAL A 334 6.51 7.15 -29.35
CA VAL A 334 6.83 6.54 -28.07
C VAL A 334 8.31 6.76 -27.73
N ALA A 335 8.59 7.49 -26.65
CA ALA A 335 9.95 7.71 -26.18
C ALA A 335 10.68 6.40 -25.82
N ALA A 336 12.01 6.44 -25.85
CA ALA A 336 12.91 5.36 -25.44
C ALA A 336 12.50 4.72 -24.10
N ARG A 337 12.29 5.57 -23.09
CA ARG A 337 11.72 5.21 -21.80
C ARG A 337 10.49 6.08 -21.58
N HIS A 338 9.32 5.57 -21.92
CA HIS A 338 8.09 6.36 -21.91
C HIS A 338 7.45 6.40 -20.53
N ILE A 339 7.23 5.22 -19.95
CA ILE A 339 6.68 5.06 -18.60
C ILE A 339 7.39 3.94 -17.84
N THR A 340 7.33 4.01 -16.51
CA THR A 340 7.45 2.83 -15.64
C THR A 340 6.08 2.43 -15.14
N LEU A 341 5.84 1.12 -15.13
CA LEU A 341 4.61 0.50 -14.71
C LEU A 341 4.91 -0.50 -13.60
N THR A 342 4.30 -0.33 -12.43
CA THR A 342 4.48 -1.23 -11.29
C THR A 342 3.15 -1.80 -10.83
N ASN A 343 3.07 -3.11 -10.66
CA ASN A 343 1.91 -3.76 -10.06
C ASN A 343 2.13 -3.96 -8.56
N ILE A 344 1.48 -3.17 -7.71
CA ILE A 344 1.52 -3.32 -6.25
C ILE A 344 0.24 -4.00 -5.78
N LYS A 345 0.31 -5.32 -5.55
CA LYS A 345 -0.81 -6.13 -5.03
C LYS A 345 -2.11 -6.00 -5.86
N GLY A 346 -1.95 -5.88 -7.17
CA GLY A 346 -3.03 -5.68 -8.14
C GLY A 346 -3.17 -4.23 -8.59
N ASP A 347 -2.80 -3.25 -7.80
CA ASP A 347 -2.95 -1.85 -8.21
C ASP A 347 -1.81 -1.49 -9.17
N ILE A 348 -2.14 -0.80 -10.26
CA ILE A 348 -1.16 -0.34 -11.22
C ILE A 348 -0.70 1.06 -10.84
N ILE A 349 0.60 1.24 -10.76
CA ILE A 349 1.24 2.55 -10.64
C ILE A 349 1.90 2.87 -11.98
N ILE A 350 1.53 4.00 -12.56
CA ILE A 350 2.08 4.54 -13.80
C ILE A 350 2.89 5.77 -13.47
N THR A 351 4.16 5.77 -13.85
CA THR A 351 5.04 6.93 -13.69
C THR A 351 5.55 7.35 -15.06
N PRO A 352 5.09 8.49 -15.60
CA PRO A 352 5.65 9.08 -16.80
C PRO A 352 7.14 9.39 -16.62
N LEU A 353 7.96 9.01 -17.59
CA LEU A 353 9.42 9.19 -17.55
C LEU A 353 9.92 10.30 -18.48
N THR A 354 9.03 10.89 -19.27
CA THR A 354 9.32 11.96 -20.21
C THR A 354 8.19 13.00 -20.18
N GLU A 355 8.55 14.27 -20.25
CA GLU A 355 7.59 15.37 -20.39
C GLU A 355 7.23 15.63 -21.86
N LYS A 356 8.04 15.13 -22.80
CA LYS A 356 7.89 15.40 -24.24
C LYS A 356 6.79 14.55 -24.88
N SER A 357 6.52 13.36 -24.36
CA SER A 357 5.53 12.44 -24.90
C SER A 357 4.38 12.30 -23.92
N ARG A 358 3.15 12.58 -24.37
CA ARG A 358 1.96 12.57 -23.52
C ARG A 358 1.54 11.14 -23.18
N VAL A 359 1.11 10.97 -21.92
CA VAL A 359 0.51 9.76 -21.41
C VAL A 359 -0.93 10.07 -21.04
N GLU A 360 -1.89 9.38 -21.67
CA GLU A 360 -3.32 9.58 -21.42
C GLU A 360 -3.96 8.25 -21.03
N ILE A 361 -4.97 8.29 -20.15
CA ILE A 361 -5.67 7.10 -19.68
C ILE A 361 -7.18 7.26 -19.77
N ILE A 362 -7.89 6.16 -20.03
CA ILE A 362 -9.35 6.11 -20.14
C ILE A 362 -9.87 4.80 -19.56
N GLN A 363 -11.02 4.82 -18.91
CA GLN A 363 -11.74 3.61 -18.54
C GLN A 363 -12.36 2.98 -19.78
N ILE A 364 -12.23 1.66 -19.92
CA ILE A 364 -12.86 0.92 -21.01
C ILE A 364 -13.98 0.08 -20.42
N THR A 365 -15.17 0.21 -20.99
CA THR A 365 -16.26 -0.74 -20.74
C THR A 365 -16.19 -1.88 -21.74
N ASP A 366 -16.04 -3.11 -21.26
CA ASP A 366 -16.01 -4.32 -22.09
C ASP A 366 -16.90 -5.40 -21.46
N THR A 367 -18.21 -5.21 -21.57
CA THR A 367 -19.25 -6.01 -20.89
C THR A 367 -19.29 -7.46 -21.34
N GLU A 368 -18.93 -7.74 -22.59
CA GLU A 368 -18.93 -9.10 -23.17
C GLU A 368 -17.60 -9.86 -22.99
N ARG A 369 -16.62 -9.23 -22.32
CA ARG A 369 -15.26 -9.78 -22.19
C ARG A 369 -15.23 -11.19 -21.61
N GLU A 370 -15.95 -11.40 -20.51
CA GLU A 370 -15.95 -12.70 -19.82
C GLU A 370 -16.45 -13.82 -20.73
N ALA A 371 -17.54 -13.56 -21.45
CA ALA A 371 -18.11 -14.49 -22.42
C ALA A 371 -17.12 -14.79 -23.57
N ARG A 372 -16.50 -13.75 -24.16
CA ARG A 372 -15.51 -13.94 -25.23
C ARG A 372 -14.27 -14.70 -24.76
N VAL A 373 -13.76 -14.42 -23.56
CA VAL A 373 -12.61 -15.12 -22.97
C VAL A 373 -12.96 -16.59 -22.71
N ALA A 374 -14.14 -16.88 -22.16
CA ALA A 374 -14.60 -18.24 -21.94
C ALA A 374 -14.73 -19.02 -23.26
N GLN A 375 -15.33 -18.41 -24.29
CA GLN A 375 -15.49 -19.02 -25.60
C GLN A 375 -14.14 -19.31 -26.28
N ARG A 376 -13.21 -18.33 -26.30
CA ARG A 376 -11.87 -18.51 -26.88
C ARG A 376 -11.11 -19.63 -26.18
N ARG A 377 -11.18 -19.70 -24.85
CA ARG A 377 -10.49 -20.77 -24.08
C ARG A 377 -11.12 -22.14 -24.32
N TYR A 378 -12.45 -22.23 -24.42
CA TYR A 378 -13.13 -23.47 -24.79
C TYR A 378 -12.72 -23.96 -26.20
N GLN A 379 -12.66 -23.05 -27.18
CA GLN A 379 -12.16 -23.36 -28.52
C GLN A 379 -10.70 -23.80 -28.50
N ALA A 380 -9.84 -23.12 -27.73
CA ALA A 380 -8.44 -23.51 -27.56
C ALA A 380 -8.30 -24.93 -27.00
N LEU A 381 -9.06 -25.28 -25.95
CA LEU A 381 -9.06 -26.64 -25.38
C LEU A 381 -9.54 -27.69 -26.38
N ARG A 382 -10.55 -27.39 -27.19
CA ARG A 382 -11.00 -28.29 -28.28
C ARG A 382 -9.92 -28.46 -29.35
N THR A 383 -9.23 -27.37 -29.71
CA THR A 383 -8.13 -27.40 -30.68
C THR A 383 -6.97 -28.23 -30.16
N VAL A 384 -6.58 -28.05 -28.89
CA VAL A 384 -5.56 -28.87 -28.21
C VAL A 384 -5.98 -30.35 -28.26
N ARG A 385 -7.19 -30.70 -27.82
CA ARG A 385 -7.68 -32.08 -27.89
C ARG A 385 -7.65 -32.66 -29.31
N ARG A 386 -7.96 -31.85 -30.33
CA ARG A 386 -7.89 -32.24 -31.74
C ARG A 386 -6.45 -32.48 -32.20
N ILE A 387 -5.51 -31.60 -31.82
CA ILE A 387 -4.09 -31.72 -32.17
C ILE A 387 -3.48 -32.99 -31.55
N TYR A 388 -3.77 -33.26 -30.28
CA TYR A 388 -3.23 -34.41 -29.56
C TYR A 388 -4.01 -35.72 -29.76
N GLY A 389 -5.09 -35.71 -30.56
CA GLY A 389 -5.76 -36.92 -31.02
C GLY A 389 -6.53 -37.74 -29.98
N GLY A 390 -6.69 -37.28 -28.73
CA GLY A 390 -7.34 -38.10 -27.70
C GLY A 390 -7.18 -37.59 -26.27
N GLU A 391 -7.30 -38.50 -25.30
CA GLU A 391 -7.09 -38.19 -23.89
C GLU A 391 -5.63 -37.81 -23.62
N ILE A 392 -5.44 -36.69 -22.93
CA ILE A 392 -4.11 -36.24 -22.50
C ILE A 392 -3.74 -37.08 -21.28
N SER A 393 -2.88 -38.08 -21.46
CA SER A 393 -2.30 -38.89 -20.39
C SER A 393 -0.87 -38.45 -20.10
N LEU A 394 -0.38 -38.76 -18.90
CA LEU A 394 1.01 -38.51 -18.54
C LEU A 394 1.91 -39.48 -19.32
N LEU A 395 2.91 -38.95 -20.02
CA LEU A 395 3.97 -39.76 -20.59
C LEU A 395 4.82 -40.39 -19.47
N PRO A 396 5.38 -41.60 -19.68
CA PRO A 396 6.40 -42.15 -18.80
C PRO A 396 7.55 -41.15 -18.59
N PRO A 397 8.16 -41.07 -17.39
CA PRO A 397 9.14 -40.05 -17.03
C PRO A 397 10.28 -39.89 -18.04
N ASP A 398 10.82 -41.00 -18.55
CA ASP A 398 11.95 -40.98 -19.48
C ASP A 398 11.56 -40.43 -20.86
N GLN A 399 10.36 -40.77 -21.35
CA GLN A 399 9.82 -40.25 -22.60
C GLN A 399 9.46 -38.77 -22.49
N ALA A 400 8.90 -38.36 -21.36
CA ALA A 400 8.61 -36.95 -21.07
C ALA A 400 9.90 -36.13 -21.05
N LEU A 401 10.95 -36.62 -20.39
CA LEU A 401 12.24 -35.94 -20.32
C LEU A 401 12.93 -35.83 -21.68
N ALA A 402 12.87 -36.89 -22.50
CA ALA A 402 13.41 -36.86 -23.85
C ALA A 402 12.70 -35.81 -24.73
N LEU A 403 11.36 -35.83 -24.73
CA LEU A 403 10.57 -34.86 -25.47
C LEU A 403 10.82 -33.41 -25.02
N LEU A 404 10.95 -33.17 -23.71
CA LEU A 404 11.28 -31.85 -23.18
C LEU A 404 12.65 -31.34 -23.65
N LYS A 405 13.64 -32.24 -23.76
CA LYS A 405 14.97 -31.88 -24.29
C LYS A 405 14.92 -31.54 -25.78
N ASP A 406 14.16 -32.30 -26.56
CA ASP A 406 14.00 -32.05 -28.00
C ASP A 406 13.32 -30.69 -28.24
N VAL A 407 12.25 -30.40 -27.49
CA VAL A 407 11.55 -29.10 -27.55
C VAL A 407 12.47 -27.95 -27.14
N ASN A 408 13.23 -28.10 -26.05
CA ASN A 408 14.17 -27.05 -25.62
C ASN A 408 15.23 -26.76 -26.70
N THR A 409 15.73 -27.80 -27.37
CA THR A 409 16.73 -27.67 -28.46
C THR A 409 16.15 -26.89 -29.64
N LEU A 410 14.88 -27.12 -29.98
CA LEU A 410 14.18 -26.37 -31.04
C LEU A 410 13.93 -24.91 -30.62
N LEU A 411 13.49 -24.68 -29.38
CA LEU A 411 13.19 -23.35 -28.87
C LEU A 411 14.46 -22.48 -28.70
N GLU A 412 15.62 -23.06 -28.40
CA GLU A 412 16.90 -22.31 -28.33
C GLU A 412 17.25 -21.56 -29.63
N GLN A 413 16.71 -22.01 -30.76
CA GLN A 413 16.90 -21.39 -32.08
C GLN A 413 15.86 -20.32 -32.41
N GLU A 414 14.78 -20.19 -31.63
CA GLU A 414 13.76 -19.16 -31.83
C GLU A 414 14.14 -17.83 -31.16
N PRO A 415 14.03 -16.69 -31.87
CA PRO A 415 14.38 -15.37 -31.33
C PRO A 415 13.64 -14.99 -30.03
N ILE A 416 12.43 -15.52 -29.82
CA ILE A 416 11.55 -15.20 -28.69
C ILE A 416 11.94 -15.99 -27.41
N ALA A 417 12.74 -17.06 -27.52
CA ALA A 417 13.10 -17.92 -26.38
C ALA A 417 14.26 -17.35 -25.52
N ARG A 418 14.87 -16.22 -25.91
CA ARG A 418 15.99 -15.66 -25.16
C ARG A 418 15.51 -14.96 -23.88
N ARG A 419 15.76 -15.64 -22.76
CA ARG A 419 15.76 -15.21 -21.34
C ARG A 419 14.44 -15.36 -20.57
N THR A 420 14.00 -16.59 -20.40
CA THR A 420 13.48 -17.00 -19.09
C THR A 420 14.67 -17.30 -18.18
N THR A 421 14.95 -16.42 -17.22
CA THR A 421 15.91 -16.66 -16.13
C THR A 421 15.60 -18.01 -15.47
N ARG A 422 16.63 -18.75 -15.09
CA ARG A 422 16.64 -20.13 -14.55
C ARG A 422 15.63 -20.48 -13.44
N GLU A 423 14.84 -19.53 -12.94
CA GLU A 423 13.78 -19.74 -11.95
C GLU A 423 12.39 -20.00 -12.56
N SER A 424 12.14 -19.68 -13.84
CA SER A 424 10.81 -19.83 -14.45
C SER A 424 10.51 -21.22 -15.02
N LEU A 425 11.51 -22.12 -15.07
CA LEU A 425 11.29 -23.53 -15.43
C LEU A 425 10.45 -24.28 -14.37
N ALA A 426 10.25 -23.67 -13.19
CA ALA A 426 9.31 -24.15 -12.18
C ALA A 426 7.84 -23.75 -12.46
N ASP A 427 7.55 -22.87 -13.43
CA ASP A 427 6.18 -22.42 -13.68
C ASP A 427 5.44 -23.22 -14.76
N LEU A 428 6.14 -24.00 -15.60
CA LEU A 428 5.51 -25.03 -16.44
C LEU A 428 5.14 -26.30 -15.64
N SER A 429 5.75 -26.51 -14.47
CA SER A 429 5.34 -27.54 -13.49
C SER A 429 4.27 -27.07 -12.51
N SER A 430 3.82 -25.81 -12.62
CA SER A 430 2.69 -25.26 -11.83
C SER A 430 1.32 -25.53 -12.45
N CYS A 431 1.23 -26.41 -13.45
CA CYS A 431 -0.03 -27.02 -13.83
C CYS A 431 -0.54 -27.82 -12.63
N PRO A 432 -1.68 -27.48 -12.00
CA PRO A 432 -2.14 -28.21 -10.84
C PRO A 432 -2.39 -29.67 -11.27
N THR A 433 -1.61 -30.60 -10.72
CA THR A 433 -1.89 -32.05 -10.69
C THR A 433 -3.14 -32.40 -9.87
N THR A 434 -4.09 -31.46 -9.76
CA THR A 434 -5.41 -31.69 -9.19
C THR A 434 -6.44 -31.49 -10.28
N TRP A 435 -6.60 -32.53 -11.10
CA TRP A 435 -7.90 -32.81 -11.68
C TRP A 435 -8.93 -32.82 -10.54
N PRO A 436 -10.04 -32.07 -10.62
CA PRO A 436 -11.07 -32.18 -9.61
C PRO A 436 -11.67 -33.58 -9.67
N ARG A 437 -11.47 -34.37 -8.59
CA ARG A 437 -12.20 -35.62 -8.30
C ARG A 437 -13.70 -35.39 -8.02
N SER A 438 -14.30 -34.33 -8.53
CA SER A 438 -15.72 -34.01 -8.34
C SER A 438 -16.33 -33.51 -9.64
N LEU A 439 -16.45 -34.42 -10.60
CA LEU A 439 -17.50 -34.41 -11.63
C LEU A 439 -18.44 -35.60 -11.41
N SER A 440 -18.72 -35.92 -10.16
CA SER A 440 -19.93 -36.67 -9.80
C SER A 440 -21.09 -35.68 -9.70
N ALA A 441 -22.14 -35.95 -10.46
CA ALA A 441 -23.43 -35.25 -10.51
C ALA A 441 -23.49 -33.93 -11.31
N ILE A 442 -23.43 -34.06 -12.65
CA ILE A 442 -24.38 -33.33 -13.51
C ILE A 442 -25.05 -34.37 -14.39
N SER A 443 -26.22 -34.85 -13.96
CA SER A 443 -27.11 -35.63 -14.82
C SER A 443 -27.70 -34.69 -15.88
N MET A 444 -27.44 -34.97 -17.15
CA MET A 444 -28.13 -34.35 -18.27
C MET A 444 -29.51 -35.00 -18.45
N PRO A 445 -30.61 -34.24 -18.62
CA PRO A 445 -31.73 -34.72 -19.43
C PRO A 445 -31.27 -34.84 -20.89
N ARG A 446 -31.76 -35.88 -21.56
CA ARG A 446 -31.38 -36.28 -22.93
C ARG A 446 -31.68 -35.22 -23.99
#